data_AF-A0A7Y4S2M6-F1
#
_entry.id   AF-A0A7Y4S2M6-F1
#
_cell.length_a   1.000
_cell.length_b   1.000
_cell.length_c   1.000
_cell.angle_alpha   90.00
_cell.angle_beta   90.00
_cell.angle_gamma   90.00
#
_symmetry.space_group_name_H-M   'P 1'
#
loop_
_entity.id
_entity.type
_entity.pdbx_description
1 polymer ?
#
loop_
_entity_poly.entity_id
_entity_poly.type
_entity_poly.pdbx_seq_one_letter_code
_entity_poly.pdbx_strand_id
1 'polypeptide(L)' 'LEKHVAGFCVDLPDGGTTTVGIPPDLAGRLMANFTVEEIHTMFAAVAKSALQPYNGPVCKM' A
#
# COMPACT_ATOMS: atom_id res chain seq x y z
N LEU A 1 -12.84 22.90 -6.11
CA LEU A 1 -12.08 21.88 -6.86
C LEU A 1 -11.85 20.71 -5.92
N GLU A 2 -12.73 19.72 -5.93
CA GLU A 2 -12.60 18.54 -5.09
C GLU A 2 -11.33 17.79 -5.50
N LYS A 3 -10.34 17.78 -4.61
CA LYS A 3 -9.14 16.97 -4.77
C LYS A 3 -9.60 15.53 -4.72
N HIS A 4 -9.88 14.93 -5.88
CA HIS A 4 -10.13 13.50 -5.98
C HIS A 4 -8.94 12.82 -5.32
N VAL A 5 -9.16 12.09 -4.24
CA VAL A 5 -8.10 11.29 -3.61
C VAL A 5 -8.30 9.89 -4.16
N ALA A 6 -7.29 9.38 -4.86
CA ALA A 6 -7.27 7.97 -5.21
C ALA A 6 -6.84 7.19 -3.97
N GLY A 7 -7.57 6.14 -3.63
CA GLY A 7 -7.30 5.33 -2.45
C GLY A 7 -7.15 3.87 -2.84
N PHE A 8 -6.16 3.20 -2.27
CA PHE A 8 -6.07 1.75 -2.33
C PHE A 8 -6.51 1.16 -0.98
N CYS A 9 -7.45 0.23 -1.01
CA CYS A 9 -7.78 -0.57 0.17
C CYS A 9 -6.65 -1.56 0.42
N VAL A 10 -6.29 -1.72 1.69
CA VAL A 10 -5.29 -2.69 2.14
C VAL A 10 -5.79 -3.42 3.35
N ASP A 11 -5.53 -4.72 3.36
CA ASP A 11 -5.74 -5.60 4.50
C ASP A 11 -4.59 -5.43 5.50
N LEU A 12 -4.96 -5.22 6.76
CA LEU A 12 -4.04 -5.12 7.87
C LEU A 12 -3.85 -6.51 8.51
N PRO A 13 -2.70 -6.77 9.17
CA PRO A 13 -2.41 -8.06 9.82
C PRO A 13 -3.37 -8.46 10.95
N ASP A 14 -4.11 -7.49 11.50
CA ASP A 14 -5.14 -7.69 12.53
C ASP A 14 -6.51 -8.07 11.95
N GLY A 15 -6.61 -8.24 10.63
CA GLY A 15 -7.86 -8.50 9.92
C GLY A 15 -8.70 -7.26 9.63
N GLY A 16 -8.20 -6.07 9.98
CA GLY A 16 -8.81 -4.81 9.59
C GLY A 16 -8.54 -4.45 8.13
N THR A 17 -9.30 -3.50 7.59
CA THR A 17 -9.01 -2.89 6.29
C THR A 17 -8.85 -1.39 6.46
N THR A 18 -7.91 -0.81 5.72
CA THR A 18 -7.72 0.64 5.68
C THR A 18 -7.55 1.13 4.26
N THR A 19 -7.93 2.39 4.00
CA THR A 19 -7.71 3.02 2.70
C THR A 19 -6.49 3.93 2.79
N VAL A 20 -5.46 3.62 2.00
CA VAL A 20 -4.29 4.48 1.85
C VAL A 20 -4.58 5.48 0.74
N GLY A 21 -4.81 6.73 1.14
CA GLY A 21 -4.96 7.85 0.21
C GLY A 21 -3.63 8.20 -0.45
N ILE A 22 -3.62 8.30 -1.77
CA ILE A 22 -2.45 8.73 -2.55
C ILE A 22 -2.81 9.86 -3.52
N PRO A 23 -1.81 10.64 -3.96
CA PRO A 23 -2.02 11.65 -4.99
C PRO A 23 -2.56 11.01 -6.30
N PRO A 24 -3.53 11.65 -6.99
CA PRO A 24 -4.10 11.12 -8.23
C PRO A 24 -3.09 10.86 -9.34
N ASP A 25 -2.08 11.72 -9.48
CA ASP A 25 -1.01 11.55 -10.46
C ASP A 25 -0.24 10.25 -10.22
N LEU A 26 0.07 9.97 -8.95
CA LEU A 26 0.73 8.72 -8.55
C LEU A 26 -0.18 7.52 -8.80
N ALA A 27 -1.48 7.63 -8.50
CA ALA A 27 -2.45 6.57 -8.77
C ALA A 27 -2.54 6.24 -10.25
N GLY A 28 -2.62 7.26 -11.11
CA GLY A 28 -2.64 7.08 -12.56
C GLY A 28 -1.37 6.39 -13.05
N ARG A 29 -0.20 6.79 -12.54
CA ARG A 29 1.08 6.16 -12.88
C ARG A 29 1.17 4.71 -12.40
N LEU A 30 0.68 4.39 -11.21
CA LEU A 30 0.64 3.03 -10.70
C LEU A 30 -0.24 2.15 -11.58
N MET A 31 -1.47 2.57 -11.85
CA MET A 31 -2.42 1.83 -12.70
C MET A 31 -1.94 1.67 -14.16
N ALA A 32 -1.08 2.56 -14.64
CA ALA A 32 -0.52 2.48 -15.98
C ALA A 32 0.66 1.49 -16.11
N ASN A 33 1.34 1.17 -15.00
CA ASN A 33 2.57 0.36 -15.02
C ASN A 33 2.45 -0.96 -14.25
N PHE A 34 1.46 -1.07 -13.36
CA PHE A 34 1.25 -2.20 -12.47
C PHE A 34 -0.21 -2.64 -12.51
N THR A 35 -0.41 -3.93 -12.30
CA THR A 35 -1.72 -4.49 -12.04
C THR A 35 -2.22 -4.10 -10.65
N VAL A 36 -3.54 -4.14 -10.45
CA VAL A 36 -4.16 -3.87 -9.15
C VAL A 36 -3.63 -4.83 -8.07
N GLU A 37 -3.34 -6.09 -8.43
CA GLU A 37 -2.81 -7.10 -7.53
C GLU A 37 -1.37 -6.79 -7.08
N GLU A 38 -0.50 -6.35 -7.99
CA GLU A 38 0.85 -5.90 -7.66
C GLU A 38 0.82 -4.66 -6.74
N ILE A 39 -0.06 -3.71 -7.05
CA ILE A 39 -0.24 -2.51 -6.22
C ILE A 39 -0.72 -2.91 -4.83
N HIS A 40 -1.74 -3.77 -4.74
CA HIS A 40 -2.25 -4.28 -3.46
C HIS A 40 -1.15 -5.00 -2.66
N THR A 41 -0.37 -5.87 -3.33
CA THR A 41 0.74 -6.61 -2.71
C THR A 41 1.80 -5.66 -2.15
N MET A 42 2.17 -4.60 -2.87
CA MET A 42 3.09 -3.57 -2.39
C MET A 42 2.57 -2.88 -1.12
N PHE A 43 1.33 -2.39 -1.14
CA PHE A 43 0.77 -1.69 0.02
C PHE A 43 0.58 -2.63 1.21
N ALA A 44 0.18 -3.88 0.98
CA ALA A 44 0.03 -4.88 2.05
C ALA A 44 1.39 -5.21 2.70
N ALA A 45 2.46 -5.31 1.92
CA ALA A 45 3.81 -5.49 2.45
C ALA A 45 4.23 -4.31 3.34
N VAL A 46 3.96 -3.07 2.90
CA VAL A 46 4.24 -1.86 3.69
C VAL A 46 3.42 -1.82 4.98
N ALA A 47 2.12 -2.11 4.91
CA ALA A 47 1.23 -2.14 6.07
C ALA A 47 1.70 -3.19 7.10
N LYS A 48 2.06 -4.39 6.63
CA LYS A 48 2.61 -5.45 7.48
C LYS A 48 3.93 -5.02 8.14
N SER A 49 4.85 -4.42 7.40
CA SER A 49 6.12 -3.94 7.95
C SER A 49 5.95 -2.79 8.95
N ALA A 50 4.99 -1.89 8.73
CA ALA A 50 4.72 -0.79 9.64
C ALA A 50 4.08 -1.24 10.97
N LEU A 51 3.25 -2.29 10.92
CA LEU A 51 2.52 -2.80 12.09
C LEU A 51 3.26 -3.88 12.88
N GLN A 52 4.29 -4.51 12.31
CA GLN A 52 5.17 -5.39 13.07
C GLN A 52 6.32 -4.58 13.71
N PRO A 53 6.37 -4.43 15.04
CA PRO A 53 7.52 -3.80 15.70
C PRO A 53 8.75 -4.69 15.49
N TYR A 54 9.58 -4.32 14.52
CA TYR A 54 10.96 -4.77 14.25
C TYR A 54 11.31 -6.23 14.63
N ASN A 55 11.33 -7.14 13.64
CA ASN A 55 11.84 -8.52 13.79
C ASN A 55 13.22 -8.74 13.12
N GLY A 56 14.12 -7.75 13.20
CA GLY A 56 15.49 -7.86 12.69
C GLY A 56 15.64 -7.55 11.19
N PRO A 57 16.88 -7.61 10.65
CA PRO A 57 17.19 -7.12 9.31
C PRO A 57 16.42 -7.90 8.24
N VAL A 58 15.74 -7.17 7.35
CA VAL A 58 14.97 -7.70 6.20
C VAL A 58 15.88 -8.42 5.19
N CYS A 59 17.17 -8.04 5.15
CA CYS A 59 18.20 -8.73 4.38
C CYS A 59 19.11 -9.51 5.34
N LYS A 60 19.14 -10.84 5.21
CA LYS A 60 20.31 -11.62 5.59
C LYS A 60 21.26 -11.64 4.39
N MET A 61 22.52 -11.24 4.59
CA MET A 61 23.60 -11.48 3.64
C MET A 61 23.81 -12.98 3.42
#